data_AF-A0A260ZIK4-F1
#
_entry.id   AF-A0A260ZIK4-F1
#
_cell.length_a   1.000
_cell.length_b   1.000
_cell.length_c   1.000
_cell.angle_alpha   90.00
_cell.angle_beta   90.00
_cell.angle_gamma   90.00
#
_symmetry.space_group_name_H-M   'P 1'
#
loop_
_entity.id
_entity.type
_entity.pdbx_description
1 polymer ?
#
loop_
_entity_poly.entity_id
_entity_poly.type
_entity_poly.pdbx_seq_one_letter_code
_entity_poly.pdbx_strand_id
1 'polypeptide(L)'
;MRLRNPWGNEKEWNGAWSDGSPEWSKIDEATKKQIDVQFARDGEFWMSFEDFFANFTQMEACNLTAEIFDEIAEMTGVNRATETSPEEEHQWHEVMEDGEWSS
;
A
#
# COMPACT_ATOMS: atom_id res chain seq x y z
N MET A 1 -1.64 4.98 -9.28
CA MET A 1 -0.71 4.64 -8.18
C MET A 1 -0.71 5.80 -7.19
N ARG A 2 -0.73 5.52 -5.88
CA ARG A 2 -0.60 6.53 -4.81
C ARG A 2 0.80 6.44 -4.21
N LEU A 3 1.50 7.56 -4.14
CA LEU A 3 2.89 7.66 -3.70
C LEU A 3 3.04 8.83 -2.73
N ARG A 4 4.06 8.78 -1.86
CA ARG A 4 4.35 9.84 -0.90
C ARG A 4 5.82 10.24 -0.97
N ASN A 5 6.06 11.53 -1.15
CA ASN A 5 7.36 12.15 -0.99
C ASN A 5 7.71 12.22 0.52
N PRO A 6 8.77 11.53 0.99
CA PRO A 6 9.13 11.48 2.41
C PRO A 6 9.49 12.84 3.03
N TRP A 7 9.90 13.82 2.23
CA TRP A 7 10.22 15.16 2.73
C TRP A 7 8.97 15.95 3.13
N GLY A 8 7.77 15.48 2.77
CA GLY A 8 6.50 16.11 3.13
C GLY A 8 6.39 17.57 2.69
N ASN A 9 7.12 17.93 1.63
CA ASN A 9 7.09 19.27 1.05
C ASN A 9 6.16 19.30 -0.16
N GLU A 10 5.79 20.50 -0.57
CA GLU A 10 4.87 20.80 -1.67
C GLU A 10 5.37 20.36 -3.07
N LYS A 11 6.46 19.58 -3.17
CA LYS A 11 6.92 18.99 -4.44
C LYS A 11 6.21 17.66 -4.67
N GLU A 12 5.05 17.77 -5.29
CA GLU A 12 4.21 16.67 -5.75
C GLU A 12 4.24 16.52 -7.27
N TRP A 13 3.67 15.40 -7.74
CA TRP A 13 3.48 15.14 -9.16
C TRP A 13 2.55 16.19 -9.80
N ASN A 14 2.89 16.66 -11.00
CA ASN A 14 2.15 17.70 -11.72
C ASN A 14 1.61 17.23 -13.09
N GLY A 15 1.67 15.92 -13.35
CA GLY A 15 1.11 15.30 -14.55
C GLY A 15 -0.29 14.75 -14.33
N ALA A 16 -0.67 13.76 -15.15
CA ALA A 16 -1.96 13.09 -15.04
C ALA A 16 -2.17 12.52 -13.63
N TRP A 17 -3.37 12.71 -13.09
CA TRP A 17 -3.79 12.33 -11.73
C TRP A 17 -3.20 13.14 -10.58
N SER A 18 -2.43 14.20 -10.85
CA SER A 18 -2.10 15.21 -9.83
C SER A 18 -3.35 15.86 -9.20
N ASP A 19 -3.19 16.58 -8.09
CA ASP A 19 -4.32 17.15 -7.34
C ASP A 19 -5.24 18.09 -8.14
N GLY A 20 -4.68 18.77 -9.13
CA GLY A 20 -5.42 19.67 -10.04
C GLY A 20 -5.80 19.03 -11.38
N SER A 21 -5.57 17.73 -11.55
CA SER A 21 -5.62 17.07 -12.86
C SER A 21 -7.07 16.89 -13.34
N PRO A 22 -7.39 17.18 -14.61
CA PRO A 22 -8.73 17.04 -15.17
C PRO A 22 -9.24 15.59 -15.18
N GLU A 23 -8.36 14.60 -15.08
CA GLU A 23 -8.67 13.17 -15.00
C GLU A 23 -9.63 12.86 -13.85
N TRP A 24 -9.53 13.59 -12.73
CA TRP A 24 -10.42 13.42 -11.57
C TRP A 24 -11.88 13.79 -11.87
N SER A 25 -12.15 14.57 -12.91
CA SER A 25 -13.52 14.88 -13.34
C SER A 25 -14.26 13.67 -13.93
N LYS A 26 -13.53 12.63 -14.34
CA LYS A 26 -14.09 11.40 -14.92
C LYS A 26 -14.47 10.37 -13.87
N ILE A 27 -14.10 10.60 -12.61
CA ILE A 27 -14.32 9.68 -11.50
C ILE A 27 -15.44 10.24 -10.61
N ASP A 28 -16.38 9.37 -10.22
CA ASP A 28 -17.45 9.76 -9.31
C ASP A 28 -16.95 9.96 -7.86
N GLU A 29 -17.73 10.71 -7.08
CA GLU A 29 -17.38 11.04 -5.69
C GLU A 29 -17.34 9.82 -4.76
N ALA A 30 -18.12 8.77 -5.05
CA ALA A 30 -18.13 7.56 -4.24
C ALA A 30 -16.78 6.83 -4.35
N THR A 31 -16.26 6.73 -5.57
CA THR A 31 -14.95 6.16 -5.87
C THR A 31 -13.85 7.00 -5.24
N LYS A 32 -13.87 8.33 -5.40
CA LYS A 32 -12.88 9.22 -4.76
C LYS A 32 -12.83 9.06 -3.25
N LYS A 33 -14.00 8.88 -2.62
CA LYS A 33 -14.10 8.61 -1.17
C LYS A 33 -13.57 7.23 -0.81
N GLN A 34 -13.84 6.20 -1.63
CA GLN A 34 -13.36 4.84 -1.40
C GLN A 34 -11.83 4.76 -1.42
N ILE A 35 -11.19 5.48 -2.34
CA ILE A 35 -9.72 5.52 -2.46
C ILE A 35 -9.08 6.65 -1.63
N ASP A 36 -9.86 7.33 -0.79
CA ASP A 36 -9.44 8.41 0.10
C ASP A 36 -8.53 9.43 -0.58
N VAL A 37 -9.00 10.01 -1.69
CA VAL A 37 -8.26 11.04 -2.42
C VAL A 37 -8.26 12.32 -1.59
N GLN A 38 -7.07 12.79 -1.25
CA GLN A 38 -6.84 14.07 -0.59
C GLN A 38 -6.13 15.00 -1.56
N PHE A 39 -6.68 16.21 -1.73
CA PHE A 39 -6.05 17.26 -2.54
C PHE A 39 -5.35 18.25 -1.61
N ALA A 40 -4.12 17.91 -1.21
CA ALA A 40 -3.35 18.61 -0.20
C ALA A 40 -1.87 18.63 -0.54
N ARG A 41 -1.20 19.73 -0.19
CA ARG A 41 0.25 19.90 -0.42
C ARG A 41 1.08 19.28 0.71
N ASP A 42 0.94 17.99 0.95
CA ASP A 42 1.56 17.26 2.06
C ASP A 42 2.62 16.23 1.62
N GLY A 43 2.90 16.16 0.32
CA GLY A 43 3.79 15.22 -0.33
C GLY A 43 3.11 13.94 -0.84
N GLU A 44 1.82 13.71 -0.58
CA GLU A 44 1.06 12.62 -1.18
C GLU A 44 0.59 13.01 -2.59
N PHE A 45 0.68 12.08 -3.55
CA PHE A 45 0.19 12.32 -4.90
C PHE A 45 -0.22 11.03 -5.60
N TRP A 46 -1.09 11.18 -6.59
CA TRP A 46 -1.45 10.12 -7.52
C TRP A 46 -0.78 10.33 -8.88
N MET A 47 -0.42 9.23 -9.53
CA MET A 47 0.06 9.22 -10.92
C MET A 47 -0.44 7.98 -11.65
N SER A 48 -0.41 8.02 -12.99
CA SER A 48 -0.67 6.82 -13.78
C SER A 48 0.43 5.78 -13.57
N PHE A 49 0.11 4.51 -13.82
CA PHE A 49 1.12 3.45 -13.74
C PHE A 49 2.17 3.56 -14.87
N GLU A 50 1.76 4.08 -16.03
CA GLU A 50 2.66 4.37 -17.15
C GLU A 50 3.66 5.48 -16.77
N ASP A 51 3.18 6.54 -16.12
CA ASP A 51 4.05 7.61 -15.61
C ASP A 51 5.00 7.07 -14.53
N PHE A 52 4.55 6.17 -13.65
CA PHE A 52 5.43 5.53 -12.68
C PHE A 52 6.60 4.82 -13.38
N PHE A 53 6.31 4.01 -14.39
CA PHE A 53 7.34 3.32 -15.17
C PHE A 53 8.27 4.26 -15.93
N ALA A 54 7.77 5.40 -16.40
CA ALA A 54 8.58 6.38 -17.12
C ALA A 54 9.48 7.22 -16.20
N ASN A 55 9.08 7.44 -14.95
CA ASN A 55 9.74 8.37 -14.03
C ASN A 55 10.56 7.67 -12.92
N PHE A 56 10.28 6.41 -12.58
CA PHE A 56 10.98 5.65 -11.55
C PHE A 56 11.79 4.51 -12.17
N THR A 57 13.04 4.36 -11.73
CA THR A 57 13.96 3.34 -12.26
C THR A 57 14.11 2.11 -11.35
N GLN A 58 13.73 2.24 -10.08
CA GLN A 58 13.89 1.21 -9.06
C GLN A 58 12.67 1.17 -8.15
N MET A 59 12.22 -0.03 -7.84
CA MET A 59 11.18 -0.31 -6.85
C MET A 59 11.70 -1.40 -5.92
N GLU A 60 11.61 -1.15 -4.62
CA GLU A 60 11.98 -2.11 -3.59
C GLU A 60 10.70 -2.59 -2.90
N ALA A 61 10.53 -3.90 -2.83
CA ALA A 61 9.43 -4.54 -2.12
C ALA A 61 10.02 -5.41 -1.01
N CYS A 62 9.68 -5.09 0.23
CA CYS A 62 10.01 -5.92 1.39
C CYS A 62 8.79 -6.76 1.75
N ASN A 63 8.88 -8.08 1.58
CA ASN A 63 7.83 -8.98 2.02
C ASN A 63 7.98 -9.19 3.54
N LEU A 64 6.92 -8.90 4.27
CA LEU A 64 6.86 -9.18 5.70
C LEU A 64 6.42 -10.65 5.89
N THR A 65 7.07 -11.36 6.82
CA THR A 65 6.68 -12.72 7.20
C THR A 65 5.41 -12.68 8.04
N ALA A 66 4.73 -13.84 8.18
CA ALA A 66 3.52 -13.96 8.99
C ALA A 66 3.74 -13.49 10.44
N GLU A 67 4.89 -13.84 11.04
CA GLU A 67 5.26 -13.41 12.39
C GLU A 67 5.27 -11.88 12.55
N ILE A 68 5.82 -11.15 11.58
CA ILE A 68 5.87 -9.69 11.62
C ILE A 68 4.47 -9.07 11.47
N PHE A 69 3.58 -9.71 10.70
CA PHE A 69 2.20 -9.24 10.57
C PHE A 69 1.43 -9.37 11.88
N ASP A 70 1.61 -10.46 12.62
CA ASP A 70 0.96 -10.66 13.91
C ASP A 70 1.44 -9.62 14.93
N GLU A 71 2.76 -9.36 14.99
CA GLU A 71 3.33 -8.29 15.84
C GLU A 71 2.78 -6.89 15.46
N ILE A 72 2.71 -6.57 14.17
CA ILE A 72 2.14 -5.29 13.70
C ILE A 72 0.66 -5.19 14.06
N ALA A 73 -0.12 -6.27 13.94
CA ALA A 73 -1.54 -6.29 14.29
C ALA A 73 -1.74 -6.05 15.79
N GLU A 74 -0.90 -6.64 16.66
CA GLU A 74 -0.91 -6.38 18.10
C GLU A 74 -0.56 -4.92 18.42
N MET A 75 0.44 -4.34 17.74
CA MET A 75 0.89 -2.97 18.00
C MET A 75 -0.04 -1.88 17.43
N THR A 76 -0.67 -2.13 16.28
CA THR A 76 -1.45 -1.12 15.54
C THR A 76 -2.96 -1.34 15.64
N GLY A 77 -3.40 -2.53 16.06
CA GLY A 77 -4.82 -2.94 16.09
C GLY A 77 -5.42 -3.23 14.71
N VAL A 78 -4.64 -3.18 13.63
CA VAL A 78 -5.09 -3.44 12.25
C VAL A 78 -4.87 -4.91 11.91
N ASN A 79 -5.95 -5.69 11.82
CA ASN A 79 -5.89 -7.13 11.52
C ASN A 79 -6.13 -7.41 10.03
N ARG A 80 -5.27 -8.23 9.42
CA ARG A 80 -5.44 -8.70 8.02
C ARG A 80 -6.78 -9.46 7.81
N ALA A 81 -7.29 -10.10 8.84
CA ALA A 81 -8.53 -10.89 8.81
C ALA A 81 -9.81 -10.07 8.57
N THR A 82 -9.76 -8.73 8.58
CA THR A 82 -10.96 -7.91 8.32
C THR A 82 -11.28 -7.72 6.83
N GLU A 83 -10.40 -8.12 5.91
CA GLU A 83 -10.62 -7.98 4.46
C GLU A 83 -10.83 -9.30 3.70
N THR A 84 -10.56 -10.45 4.33
CA THR A 84 -10.88 -11.75 3.74
C THR A 84 -12.34 -12.09 4.00
N SER A 85 -13.11 -12.12 2.92
CA SER A 85 -14.40 -12.82 2.82
C SER A 85 -14.40 -14.11 3.66
N PRO A 86 -15.50 -14.46 4.36
CA PRO A 86 -15.56 -15.59 5.29
C PRO A 86 -15.30 -16.99 4.70
N GLU A 87 -14.90 -17.10 3.43
CA GLU A 87 -14.68 -18.36 2.71
C GLU A 87 -13.22 -18.85 2.67
N GLU A 88 -12.24 -18.11 3.21
CA GLU A 88 -10.83 -18.54 3.21
C GLU A 88 -10.31 -18.89 4.63
N GLU A 89 -10.86 -19.95 5.24
CA GLU A 89 -10.30 -20.62 6.44
C GLU A 89 -9.01 -21.43 6.16
N HIS A 90 -8.07 -20.87 5.39
CA HIS A 90 -6.77 -21.50 5.17
C HIS A 90 -5.65 -20.56 5.59
N GLN A 91 -5.59 -20.27 6.89
CA GLN A 91 -4.47 -19.57 7.48
C GLN A 91 -3.29 -20.52 7.58
N TRP A 92 -2.16 -20.17 6.95
CA TRP A 92 -0.92 -20.93 7.03
C TRP A 92 -0.42 -20.93 8.48
N HIS A 93 -0.15 -22.11 9.02
CA HIS A 93 0.50 -22.28 10.32
C HIS A 93 1.94 -22.74 10.06
N GLU A 94 2.90 -21.89 10.40
CA GLU A 94 4.33 -22.23 10.30
C GLU A 94 4.70 -23.14 11.47
N VAL A 95 5.22 -24.32 11.15
CA VAL A 95 5.69 -25.30 12.15
C VAL A 95 7.19 -25.44 11.95
N MET A 96 7.97 -24.97 12.93
CA MET A 96 9.40 -25.22 13.01
C MET A 96 9.63 -26.45 13.91
N GLU A 97 10.18 -27.52 13.35
CA GLU A 97 10.71 -28.65 14.14
C GLU A 97 12.24 -28.52 14.19
N ASP A 98 12.77 -28.26 15.39
CA ASP A 98 14.21 -28.28 15.64
C ASP A 98 14.71 -29.74 15.59
N GLY A 99 15.21 -30.17 14.43
CA GLY A 99 15.84 -31.48 14.26
C GLY A 99 17.28 -31.49 14.78
N GLU A 100 17.55 -32.22 15.86
CA GLU A 100 18.92 -32.58 16.25
C GLU A 100 19.46 -33.71 15.37
N TRP A 101 20.54 -33.45 14.63
CA TRP A 101 21.29 -34.50 13.94
C TRP A 101 22.04 -35.34 14.98
N SER A 102 21.61 -36.59 15.19
CA SER A 102 22.42 -37.58 15.90
C SER A 102 23.52 -38.10 14.97
N SER A 103 24.77 -38.03 15.45
CA SER A 103 25.98 -38.54 14.79
C SER A 103 26.17 -40.04 14.99
#